data_AF-A0A7S4ECN0-F1
#
_entry.id   AF-A0A7S4ECN0-F1
#
_cell.length_a   1.000
_cell.length_b   1.000
_cell.length_c   1.000
_cell.angle_alpha   90.00
_cell.angle_beta   90.00
_cell.angle_gamma   90.00
#
_symmetry.space_group_name_H-M   'P 1'
#
loop_
_entity.id
_entity.type
_entity.pdbx_description
1 polymer ?
#
loop_
_entity_poly.entity_id
_entity_poly.type
_entity_poly.pdbx_seq_one_letter_code
_entity_poly.pdbx_strand_id
1 'polypeptide(L)'
;MRTTVFPGNLAPIVVDVDCKGVRHVDSFLWSLDASRMAPEEFAKQTVDDLQLPQECVALIAASLREQLKVAQQLQKFVARRDEPLLPRHVTLVVDATNEQKRFCDEFVWDTLDSSCDKPELLARRTCADMGLHAPFDAAVAFAIRRQLYRVALGFRPHENKASSQRDFPMPGRA
;
A
#
# COMPACT_ATOMS: atom_id res chain seq x y z
N MET A 1 0.75 -20.82 14.09
CA MET A 1 1.31 -20.08 12.93
C MET A 1 1.17 -18.60 13.24
N ARG A 2 2.24 -17.79 13.14
CA ARG A 2 2.18 -16.35 13.42
C ARG A 2 1.67 -15.64 12.17
N THR A 3 0.54 -14.93 12.28
CA THR A 3 0.05 -14.06 11.21
C THR A 3 1.05 -12.95 10.95
N THR A 4 1.50 -12.81 9.71
CA THR A 4 2.39 -11.71 9.32
C THR A 4 1.59 -10.72 8.48
N VAL A 5 1.56 -9.46 8.91
CA VAL A 5 0.94 -8.36 8.14
C VAL A 5 1.71 -8.10 6.84
N PHE A 6 3.02 -8.42 6.85
CA PHE A 6 3.91 -8.26 5.72
C PHE A 6 4.47 -9.62 5.30
N PRO A 7 3.87 -10.29 4.29
CA PRO A 7 4.44 -11.50 3.73
C PRO A 7 5.85 -11.20 3.17
N GLY A 8 6.88 -11.82 3.75
CA GLY A 8 8.28 -11.56 3.40
C GLY A 8 8.86 -10.23 3.91
N ASN A 9 8.20 -9.59 4.89
CA ASN A 9 8.62 -8.32 5.49
C ASN A 9 8.79 -7.15 4.50
N LEU A 10 7.93 -7.16 3.48
CA LEU A 10 7.84 -6.14 2.45
C LEU A 10 6.69 -5.18 2.77
N ALA A 11 7.01 -3.92 3.01
CA ALA A 11 6.03 -2.86 3.21
C ALA A 11 5.61 -2.28 1.85
N PRO A 12 4.30 -2.19 1.55
CA PRO A 12 3.83 -1.47 0.37
C PRO A 12 3.98 0.04 0.59
N ILE A 13 4.77 0.70 -0.24
CA ILE A 13 5.02 2.14 -0.21
C ILE A 13 4.33 2.78 -1.41
N VAL A 14 3.62 3.89 -1.17
CA VAL A 14 3.02 4.70 -2.24
C VAL A 14 3.55 6.12 -2.12
N VAL A 15 4.26 6.58 -3.14
CA VAL A 15 4.75 7.95 -3.24
C VAL A 15 3.77 8.70 -4.13
N ASP A 16 3.22 9.80 -3.62
CA ASP A 16 2.38 10.72 -4.39
C ASP A 16 2.82 12.13 -4.01
N VAL A 17 3.66 12.73 -4.86
CA VAL A 17 4.25 14.05 -4.62
C VAL A 17 4.02 14.95 -5.82
N ASP A 18 3.69 16.22 -5.57
CA ASP A 18 3.67 17.25 -6.60
C ASP A 18 4.93 18.12 -6.46
N CYS A 19 5.72 18.20 -7.52
CA CYS A 19 6.89 19.05 -7.59
C CYS A 19 6.76 20.00 -8.78
N LYS A 20 6.56 21.28 -8.52
CA LYS A 20 6.51 22.33 -9.56
C LYS A 20 5.53 22.01 -10.70
N GLY A 21 4.38 21.41 -10.37
CA GLY A 21 3.35 21.05 -11.35
C GLY A 21 3.59 19.72 -12.08
N VAL A 22 4.64 18.97 -11.71
CA VAL A 22 4.81 17.56 -12.09
C VAL A 22 4.41 16.69 -10.91
N ARG A 23 3.30 15.96 -11.06
CA ARG A 23 2.86 14.96 -10.09
C ARG A 23 3.55 13.63 -10.38
N HIS A 24 4.35 13.18 -9.42
CA HIS A 24 4.98 11.86 -9.45
C HIS A 24 4.21 10.92 -8.52
N VAL A 25 3.60 9.88 -9.11
CA VAL A 25 2.91 8.81 -8.40
C VAL A 25 3.63 7.50 -8.68
N ASP A 26 4.13 6.88 -7.63
CA ASP A 26 4.82 5.58 -7.71
C ASP A 26 4.38 4.64 -6.59
N SER A 27 4.48 3.35 -6.84
CA SER A 27 4.08 2.30 -5.91
C SER A 27 5.04 1.11 -5.99
N PHE A 28 5.68 0.78 -4.86
CA PHE A 28 6.68 -0.27 -4.82
C PHE A 28 6.73 -0.95 -3.44
N LEU A 29 7.40 -2.09 -3.38
CA LEU A 29 7.59 -2.85 -2.14
C LEU A 29 8.97 -2.53 -1.54
N TRP A 30 8.99 -2.16 -0.27
CA TRP A 30 10.22 -1.87 0.46
C TRP A 30 10.53 -2.93 1.52
N SER A 31 11.76 -3.44 1.54
CA SER A 31 12.20 -4.43 2.54
C SER A 31 12.54 -3.75 3.88
N LEU A 32 11.90 -4.20 4.95
CA LEU A 32 12.14 -3.67 6.30
C LEU A 32 13.36 -4.33 7.01
N ASP A 33 13.82 -5.51 6.56
CA ASP A 33 14.94 -6.23 7.19
C ASP A 33 16.32 -5.86 6.62
N ALA A 34 16.38 -5.57 5.32
CA ALA A 34 17.65 -5.51 4.60
C ALA A 34 17.61 -4.53 3.42
N SER A 35 17.12 -3.30 3.64
CA SER A 35 17.29 -2.28 2.61
C SER A 35 18.77 -1.93 2.46
N ARG A 36 19.33 -2.20 1.28
CA ARG A 36 20.70 -1.83 0.92
C ARG A 36 20.84 -0.34 0.60
N MET A 37 19.73 0.38 0.53
CA MET A 37 19.65 1.75 0.06
C MET A 37 18.88 2.61 1.07
N ALA A 38 19.43 3.78 1.42
CA ALA A 38 18.71 4.73 2.24
C ALA A 38 17.56 5.37 1.45
N PRO A 39 16.44 5.76 2.11
CA PRO A 39 15.34 6.48 1.45
C PRO A 39 15.80 7.71 0.67
N GLU A 40 16.82 8.41 1.16
CA GLU A 40 17.43 9.57 0.54
C GLU A 40 18.22 9.21 -0.73
N GLU A 41 18.92 8.07 -0.73
CA GLU A 41 19.65 7.57 -1.89
C GLU A 41 18.68 7.10 -2.97
N PHE A 42 17.62 6.38 -2.57
CA PHE A 42 16.54 5.98 -3.47
C PHE A 42 15.89 7.20 -4.11
N ALA A 43 15.50 8.20 -3.31
CA ALA A 43 14.87 9.42 -3.82
C ALA A 43 15.78 10.17 -4.80
N LYS A 44 17.10 10.25 -4.55
CA LYS A 44 18.06 10.85 -5.47
C LYS A 44 18.14 10.08 -6.79
N GLN A 45 18.25 8.76 -6.73
CA GLN A 45 18.31 7.91 -7.91
C GLN A 45 17.02 8.02 -8.74
N THR A 46 15.85 7.96 -8.11
CA THR A 46 14.55 8.12 -8.78
C THR A 46 14.43 9.46 -9.49
N VAL A 47 14.90 10.55 -8.85
CA VAL A 47 14.86 11.88 -9.45
C VAL A 47 15.81 11.99 -10.65
N ASP A 48 16.99 11.37 -10.57
CA ASP A 48 17.95 11.31 -11.67
C ASP A 48 17.41 10.48 -12.85
N ASP A 49 16.93 9.26 -12.58
CA ASP A 49 16.41 8.32 -13.57
C ASP A 49 15.19 8.87 -14.33
N LEU A 50 14.29 9.55 -13.62
CA LEU A 50 13.05 10.10 -14.17
C LEU A 50 13.18 11.57 -14.61
N GLN A 51 14.38 12.15 -14.50
CA GLN A 51 14.66 13.55 -14.82
C GLN A 51 13.70 14.53 -14.11
N LEU A 52 13.35 14.23 -12.86
CA LEU A 52 12.45 15.05 -12.05
C LEU A 52 13.19 16.27 -11.47
N PRO A 53 12.47 17.30 -11.01
CA PRO A 53 13.08 18.41 -10.28
C PRO A 53 13.82 17.93 -9.02
N GLN A 54 15.01 18.47 -8.77
CA GLN A 54 15.83 18.13 -7.58
C GLN A 54 15.10 18.39 -6.25
N GLU A 55 14.12 19.31 -6.24
CA GLU A 55 13.26 19.57 -5.09
C GLU A 55 12.38 18.37 -4.70
N CYS A 56 12.09 17.47 -5.65
CA CYS A 56 11.36 16.23 -5.37
C CYS A 56 12.13 15.30 -4.43
N VAL A 57 13.47 15.35 -4.40
CA VAL A 57 14.28 14.45 -3.59
C VAL A 57 13.85 14.51 -2.12
N ALA A 58 13.68 15.72 -1.59
CA ALA A 58 13.27 15.92 -0.20
C ALA A 58 11.84 15.43 0.06
N LEU A 59 10.93 15.66 -0.89
CA LEU A 59 9.52 15.25 -0.78
C LEU A 59 9.36 13.73 -0.82
N ILE A 60 10.02 13.08 -1.77
CA ILE A 60 10.03 11.62 -1.93
C ILE A 60 10.66 10.99 -0.67
N ALA A 61 11.86 11.42 -0.28
CA ALA A 61 12.54 10.88 0.89
C ALA A 61 11.74 11.07 2.19
N ALA A 62 11.09 12.22 2.37
CA ALA A 62 10.23 12.47 3.52
C ALA A 62 9.03 11.51 3.56
N SER A 63 8.35 11.32 2.43
CA SER A 63 7.21 10.40 2.30
C SER A 63 7.61 8.95 2.58
N LEU A 64 8.75 8.48 2.03
CA LEU A 64 9.27 7.15 2.32
C LEU A 64 9.56 6.99 3.81
N ARG A 65 10.31 7.92 4.41
CA ARG A 65 10.68 7.84 5.83
C ARG A 65 9.46 7.74 6.75
N GLU A 66 8.42 8.52 6.47
CA GLU A 66 7.19 8.50 7.26
C GLU A 66 6.49 7.13 7.16
N GLN A 67 6.28 6.64 5.93
CA GLN A 67 5.65 5.33 5.71
C GLN A 67 6.47 4.18 6.30
N LEU A 68 7.81 4.23 6.19
CA LEU A 68 8.70 3.24 6.78
C LEU A 68 8.65 3.26 8.30
N LYS A 69 8.62 4.45 8.91
CA LYS A 69 8.50 4.58 10.37
C LYS A 69 7.21 3.92 10.86
N VAL A 70 6.08 4.18 10.19
CA VAL A 70 4.78 3.57 10.53
C VAL A 70 4.83 2.04 10.33
N ALA A 71 5.38 1.58 9.20
CA ALA A 71 5.50 0.15 8.92
C ALA A 71 6.37 -0.59 9.96
N GLN A 72 7.52 -0.02 10.34
CA GLN A 72 8.39 -0.56 11.39
C GLN A 72 7.72 -0.57 12.77
N GLN A 73 6.96 0.48 13.11
CA GLN A 73 6.20 0.53 14.35
C GLN A 73 5.14 -0.57 14.39
N LEU A 74 4.39 -0.73 13.29
CA LEU A 74 3.39 -1.79 13.16
C LEU A 74 4.04 -3.18 13.24
N GLN A 75 5.16 -3.40 12.56
CA GLN A 75 5.89 -4.67 12.63
C GLN A 75 6.29 -5.02 14.07
N LYS A 76 6.85 -4.05 14.81
CA LYS A 76 7.21 -4.22 16.23
C LYS A 76 5.98 -4.48 17.11
N PHE A 77 4.86 -3.86 16.80
CA PHE A 77 3.60 -4.07 17.52
C PHE A 77 3.04 -5.48 17.27
N VAL A 78 3.02 -5.94 16.01
CA VAL A 78 2.63 -7.30 15.62
C VAL A 78 3.51 -8.34 16.31
N ALA A 79 4.83 -8.13 16.30
CA ALA A 79 5.79 -9.07 16.87
C ALA A 79 5.65 -9.27 18.39
N ARG A 80 5.04 -8.30 19.10
CA ARG A 80 4.81 -8.35 20.56
C ARG A 80 3.45 -8.94 20.93
N ARG A 81 2.55 -9.17 19.97
CA ARG A 81 1.22 -9.75 20.22
C ARG A 81 1.23 -11.26 20.00
N ASP A 82 0.51 -11.98 20.85
CA ASP A 82 0.20 -13.39 20.65
C ASP A 82 -1.01 -13.60 19.73
N GLU A 83 -1.92 -12.63 19.67
CA GLU A 83 -3.11 -12.68 18.81
C GLU A 83 -2.86 -12.05 17.43
N PRO A 84 -3.44 -12.64 16.37
CA PRO A 84 -3.35 -12.09 15.02
C PRO A 84 -4.05 -10.73 14.94
N LEU A 85 -3.36 -9.75 14.35
CA LEU A 85 -3.90 -8.39 14.16
C LEU A 85 -4.97 -8.30 13.08
N LEU A 86 -4.87 -9.19 12.10
CA LEU A 86 -5.83 -9.27 11.01
C LEU A 86 -6.89 -10.32 11.36
N PRO A 87 -8.16 -10.08 10.99
CA PRO A 87 -9.16 -11.13 11.05
C PRO A 87 -8.76 -12.27 10.11
N ARG A 88 -9.24 -13.48 10.41
CA ARG A 88 -8.94 -14.67 9.61
C ARG A 88 -9.30 -14.47 8.14
N HIS A 89 -10.49 -13.93 7.86
CA HIS A 89 -10.93 -13.63 6.51
C HIS A 89 -11.00 -12.12 6.32
N VAL A 90 -10.26 -11.60 5.34
CA VAL A 90 -10.30 -10.19 4.94
C VAL A 90 -10.88 -10.11 3.53
N THR A 91 -11.97 -9.37 3.35
CA THR A 91 -12.46 -9.04 2.02
C THR A 91 -11.56 -7.97 1.40
N LEU A 92 -10.88 -8.35 0.32
CA LEU A 92 -10.05 -7.50 -0.50
C LEU A 92 -10.84 -7.07 -1.73
N VAL A 93 -10.78 -5.78 -2.05
CA VAL A 93 -11.44 -5.21 -3.21
C VAL A 93 -10.34 -4.58 -4.05
N VAL A 94 -10.09 -5.17 -5.21
CA VAL A 94 -9.06 -4.68 -6.13
C VAL A 94 -9.75 -3.98 -7.28
N ASP A 95 -9.43 -2.70 -7.44
CA ASP A 95 -9.84 -1.90 -8.59
C ASP A 95 -8.58 -1.41 -9.31
N ALA A 96 -8.29 -2.00 -10.46
CA ALA A 96 -7.18 -1.61 -11.31
C ALA A 96 -7.75 -1.15 -12.66
N THR A 97 -7.57 0.13 -12.98
CA THR A 97 -8.00 0.70 -14.26
C THR A 97 -6.77 1.01 -15.10
N ASN A 98 -6.78 0.58 -16.37
CA ASN A 98 -5.85 1.00 -17.41
C ASN A 98 -6.63 1.66 -18.57
N GLU A 99 -5.93 2.27 -19.51
CA GLU A 99 -6.51 3.11 -20.58
C GLU A 99 -7.67 2.46 -21.37
N GLN A 100 -7.67 1.12 -21.51
CA GLN A 100 -8.69 0.38 -22.28
C GLN A 100 -9.49 -0.65 -21.47
N LYS A 101 -9.09 -0.99 -20.24
CA LYS A 101 -9.70 -2.06 -19.44
C LYS A 101 -9.72 -1.71 -17.96
N ARG A 102 -10.85 -1.97 -17.29
CA ARG A 102 -10.99 -1.88 -15.84
C ARG A 102 -11.16 -3.28 -15.26
N PHE A 103 -10.43 -3.52 -14.21
CA PHE A 103 -10.49 -4.73 -13.42
C PHE A 103 -11.06 -4.39 -12.05
N CYS A 104 -12.22 -4.95 -11.73
CA CYS A 104 -12.84 -4.84 -10.41
C CYS A 104 -13.14 -6.25 -9.93
N ASP A 105 -12.54 -6.64 -8.81
CA ASP A 105 -12.77 -7.96 -8.23
C ASP A 105 -12.74 -7.91 -6.71
N GLU A 106 -13.46 -8.83 -6.10
CA GLU A 106 -13.60 -8.97 -4.66
C GLU A 106 -13.14 -10.37 -4.25
N PHE A 107 -12.09 -10.42 -3.43
CA PHE A 107 -11.49 -11.67 -2.96
C PHE A 107 -11.60 -11.78 -1.46
N VAL A 108 -11.90 -12.98 -0.96
CA VAL A 108 -11.74 -13.27 0.46
C VAL A 108 -10.35 -13.84 0.69
N TRP A 109 -9.51 -13.10 1.41
CA TRP A 109 -8.15 -13.49 1.74
C TRP A 109 -8.09 -14.12 3.13
N ASP A 110 -7.64 -15.37 3.22
CA ASP A 110 -7.36 -16.02 4.51
C ASP A 110 -5.94 -15.61 4.99
N THR A 111 -5.87 -14.95 6.13
CA THR A 111 -4.62 -14.43 6.72
C THR A 111 -3.87 -15.48 7.55
N LEU A 112 -4.47 -16.64 7.80
CA LEU A 112 -3.88 -17.77 8.51
C LEU A 112 -3.36 -18.84 7.56
N ASP A 113 -3.79 -18.82 6.31
CA ASP A 113 -3.36 -19.78 5.31
C ASP A 113 -1.98 -19.41 4.74
N SER A 114 -0.94 -19.99 5.33
CA SER A 114 0.44 -19.89 4.83
C SER A 114 0.70 -20.71 3.56
N SER A 115 -0.28 -21.43 3.03
CA SER A 115 -0.12 -22.31 1.85
C SER A 115 -0.54 -21.67 0.52
N CYS A 116 -1.20 -20.50 0.56
CA CYS A 116 -1.41 -19.65 -0.61
C CYS A 116 -0.19 -18.75 -0.80
N ASP A 117 0.93 -19.37 -1.14
CA ASP A 117 2.23 -18.71 -1.28
C ASP A 117 2.14 -17.52 -2.25
N LYS A 118 2.12 -16.32 -1.70
CA LYS A 118 2.42 -15.03 -2.35
C LYS A 118 1.22 -14.40 -3.10
N PRO A 119 0.80 -13.15 -2.74
CA PRO A 119 -0.23 -12.41 -3.47
C PRO A 119 0.09 -12.25 -4.96
N GLU A 120 1.37 -12.38 -5.34
CA GLU A 120 1.85 -12.45 -6.72
C GLU A 120 1.29 -13.66 -7.49
N LEU A 121 1.12 -14.83 -6.87
CA LEU A 121 0.53 -15.99 -7.55
C LEU A 121 -0.97 -15.84 -7.78
N LEU A 122 -1.69 -15.32 -6.79
CA LEU A 122 -3.11 -15.00 -6.95
C LEU A 122 -3.28 -13.98 -8.09
N ALA A 123 -2.52 -12.89 -8.03
CA ALA A 123 -2.54 -11.86 -9.06
C ALA A 123 -2.26 -12.41 -10.46
N ARG A 124 -1.26 -13.28 -10.61
CA ARG A 124 -0.94 -13.93 -11.90
C ARG A 124 -2.05 -14.81 -12.42
N ARG A 125 -2.66 -15.64 -11.56
CA ARG A 125 -3.78 -16.52 -11.96
C ARG A 125 -4.98 -15.69 -12.39
N THR A 126 -5.38 -14.72 -11.56
CA THR A 126 -6.51 -13.86 -11.86
C THR A 126 -6.29 -13.04 -13.13
N CYS A 127 -5.09 -12.50 -13.35
CA CYS A 127 -4.76 -11.81 -14.59
C CYS A 127 -4.76 -12.74 -15.81
N ALA A 128 -4.25 -13.97 -15.68
CA ALA A 128 -4.26 -14.97 -16.75
C ALA A 128 -5.69 -15.35 -17.17
N ASP A 129 -6.59 -15.54 -16.20
CA ASP A 129 -7.98 -15.94 -16.45
C ASP A 129 -8.77 -14.85 -17.21
N MET A 130 -8.40 -13.58 -17.07
CA MET A 130 -9.06 -12.46 -17.76
C MET A 130 -8.32 -11.96 -19.01
N GLY A 131 -7.21 -12.59 -19.38
CA GLY A 131 -6.37 -12.10 -20.48
C GLY A 131 -5.79 -10.70 -20.22
N LEU A 132 -5.49 -10.39 -18.95
CA LEU A 132 -4.69 -9.23 -18.55
C LEU A 132 -3.22 -9.65 -18.50
N HIS A 133 -2.35 -8.91 -19.18
CA HIS A 133 -0.92 -9.17 -19.20
C HIS A 133 -0.18 -8.24 -18.22
N ALA A 134 1.10 -8.51 -17.95
CA ALA A 134 1.93 -7.60 -17.15
C ALA A 134 1.86 -6.17 -17.72
N PRO A 135 1.79 -5.12 -16.88
CA PRO A 135 2.09 -5.12 -15.45
C PRO A 135 0.87 -5.25 -14.49
N PHE A 136 -0.26 -5.81 -14.94
CA PHE A 136 -1.45 -5.96 -14.07
C PHE A 136 -1.23 -6.90 -12.87
N ASP A 137 -0.43 -7.95 -13.04
CA ASP A 137 -0.12 -8.92 -11.98
C ASP A 137 0.63 -8.25 -10.81
N ALA A 138 1.59 -7.38 -11.10
CA ALA A 138 2.30 -6.62 -10.08
C ALA A 138 1.37 -5.63 -9.36
N ALA A 139 0.49 -4.93 -10.11
CA ALA A 139 -0.45 -3.97 -9.55
C ALA A 139 -1.49 -4.64 -8.63
N VAL A 140 -2.02 -5.80 -9.02
CA VAL A 140 -2.98 -6.58 -8.21
C VAL A 140 -2.29 -7.12 -6.96
N ALA A 141 -1.08 -7.67 -7.07
CA ALA A 141 -0.32 -8.14 -5.90
C ALA A 141 -0.03 -7.02 -4.92
N PHE A 142 0.32 -5.84 -5.43
CA PHE A 142 0.53 -4.64 -4.63
C PHE A 142 -0.76 -4.17 -3.94
N ALA A 143 -1.88 -4.15 -4.66
CA ALA A 143 -3.19 -3.76 -4.12
C ALA A 143 -3.61 -4.65 -2.94
N ILE A 144 -3.42 -5.97 -3.07
CA ILE A 144 -3.65 -6.95 -2.00
C ILE A 144 -2.80 -6.62 -0.77
N ARG A 145 -1.47 -6.49 -0.96
CA ARG A 145 -0.54 -6.15 0.13
C ARG A 145 -0.91 -4.85 0.82
N ARG A 146 -1.25 -3.83 0.03
CA ARG A 146 -1.63 -2.49 0.53
C ARG A 146 -2.93 -2.53 1.32
N GLN A 147 -3.93 -3.28 0.88
CA GLN A 147 -5.19 -3.39 1.61
C GLN A 147 -5.02 -4.15 2.92
N LEU A 148 -4.24 -5.24 2.95
CA LEU A 148 -3.87 -5.93 4.19
C LEU A 148 -3.14 -4.99 5.16
N TYR A 149 -2.19 -4.18 4.65
CA TYR A 149 -1.49 -3.17 5.44
C TYR A 149 -2.45 -2.12 6.02
N ARG A 150 -3.40 -1.61 5.22
CA ARG A 150 -4.44 -0.68 5.68
C ARG A 150 -5.31 -1.28 6.78
N VAL A 151 -5.77 -2.52 6.60
CA VAL A 151 -6.57 -3.22 7.61
C VAL A 151 -5.78 -3.38 8.91
N ALA A 152 -4.49 -3.71 8.83
CA ALA A 152 -3.63 -3.82 10.01
C ALA A 152 -3.38 -2.48 10.72
N LEU A 153 -3.40 -1.36 9.99
CA LEU A 153 -3.37 -0.01 10.56
C LEU A 153 -4.72 0.41 11.19
N GLY A 154 -5.74 -0.44 11.15
CA GLY A 154 -7.06 -0.16 11.70
C GLY A 154 -8.05 0.46 10.72
N PHE A 155 -7.69 0.60 9.43
CA PHE A 155 -8.64 1.04 8.41
C PHE A 155 -9.59 -0.10 8.06
N ARG A 156 -10.87 0.03 8.40
CA ARG A 156 -11.89 -0.90 7.93
C ARG A 156 -12.00 -0.81 6.40
N PRO A 157 -12.06 -1.94 5.67
CA PRO A 157 -12.12 -1.95 4.21
C PRO A 157 -13.39 -1.27 3.64
N HIS A 158 -14.35 -0.89 4.49
CA HIS A 158 -15.63 -0.32 4.10
C HIS A 158 -15.86 1.16 4.46
N GLU A 159 -14.88 1.86 5.04
CA GLU A 159 -15.01 3.31 5.27
C GLU A 159 -14.33 4.10 4.15
N ASN A 160 -15.08 4.38 3.09
CA ASN A 160 -14.83 5.59 2.32
C ASN A 160 -16.14 6.28 1.94
N LYS A 161 -16.27 7.50 2.49
CA LYS A 161 -17.30 8.55 2.34
C LYS A 161 -18.50 8.52 3.29
N ALA A 162 -18.30 8.97 4.54
CA ALA A 162 -19.27 9.82 5.24
C ALA A 162 -18.69 10.46 6.53
N SER A 163 -17.59 11.23 6.46
CA SER A 163 -17.24 12.12 7.58
C SER A 163 -16.36 13.29 7.13
N SER A 164 -16.83 14.04 6.13
CA SER A 164 -16.36 15.41 5.94
C SER A 164 -17.56 16.31 5.73
N GLN A 165 -18.29 16.56 6.81
CA GLN A 165 -18.88 17.87 7.02
C GLN A 165 -18.61 18.25 8.47
N ARG A 166 -17.70 19.20 8.63
CA ARG A 166 -17.31 19.82 9.88
C ARG A 166 -18.55 20.52 10.44
N ASP A 167 -19.02 20.05 11.59
CA ASP A 167 -19.91 20.80 12.46
C ASP A 167 -19.09 22.01 12.97
N PHE A 168 -19.37 23.20 12.44
CA PHE A 168 -18.92 24.47 12.99
C PHE A 168 -20.13 25.20 13.57
N PRO A 169 -19.97 25.90 14.71
CA PRO A 169 -21.06 26.32 15.56
C PRO A 169 -21.83 27.50 14.95
N MET A 170 -23.15 27.50 15.15
CA MET A 170 -24.03 28.61 14.82
C MET A 170 -23.68 29.86 15.66
N PRO A 171 -23.50 31.05 15.06
CA PRO A 171 -23.50 32.30 15.82
C PRO A 171 -24.94 32.70 16.17
N GLY A 172 -25.10 33.30 17.34
CA GLY A 172 -26.37 33.59 17.99
C GLY A 172 -27.35 34.42 17.17
N ARG A 173 -28.64 34.15 17.42
CA ARG A 173 -29.71 35.09 17.11
C ARG A 173 -29.92 36.00 18.31
N ALA A 174 -29.75 37.30 18.05
CA ALA A 174 -30.41 38.37 18.77
C ALA A 174 -31.93 38.32 18.55
#